data_AF-A0A2G9HWI4-F1
#
_entry.id   AF-A0A2G9HWI4-F1
#
_cell.length_a   1.000
_cell.length_b   1.000
_cell.length_c   1.000
_cell.angle_alpha   90.00
_cell.angle_beta   90.00
_cell.angle_gamma   90.00
#
_symmetry.space_group_name_H-M   'P 1'
#
loop_
_entity.id
_entity.type
_entity.pdbx_description
1 polymer ?
#
loop_
_entity_poly.entity_id
_entity_poly.type
_entity_poly.pdbx_seq_one_letter_code
_entity_poly.pdbx_strand_id
1 'polypeptide(L)'
;METPFCYCRKVARLRTSWTDANPGRRFFNCSSTASGCDFFCWKDPPMCNRVLLVIPGLLRKLNQIENELSNMKKKVKILYFLLLISWLYILL
;
A
#
# COMPACT_ATOMS: atom_id res chain seq x y z
N MET A 1 9.86 -10.80 22.07
CA MET A 1 10.97 -9.87 21.82
C MET A 1 10.60 -8.53 22.40
N GLU A 2 11.39 -8.08 23.37
CA GLU A 2 11.29 -6.73 23.92
C GLU A 2 11.74 -5.71 22.87
N THR A 3 11.22 -4.48 22.96
CA THR A 3 11.60 -3.37 22.09
C THR A 3 13.05 -2.94 22.37
N PRO A 4 13.97 -2.95 21.39
CA PRO A 4 15.36 -2.61 21.61
C PRO A 4 15.55 -1.10 21.83
N PHE A 5 16.66 -0.71 22.45
CA PHE A 5 17.13 0.67 22.49
C PHE A 5 17.99 0.99 21.26
N CYS A 6 17.86 2.20 20.72
CA CYS A 6 18.74 2.70 19.68
C CYS A 6 20.07 3.21 20.27
N TYR A 7 21.03 3.61 19.41
CA TYR A 7 22.32 4.17 19.85
C TYR A 7 22.20 5.49 20.64
N CYS A 8 21.07 6.20 20.51
CA CYS A 8 20.75 7.37 21.33
C CYS A 8 20.20 7.01 22.73
N ARG A 9 20.19 5.72 23.11
CA ARG A 9 19.61 5.20 24.37
C ARG A 9 18.11 5.47 24.54
N LYS A 10 17.40 5.65 23.43
CA LYS A 10 15.93 5.78 23.39
C LYS A 10 15.30 4.48 22.90
N VAL A 11 14.08 4.20 23.33
CA VAL A 11 13.32 3.04 22.81
C VAL A 11 13.16 3.19 21.29
N ALA A 12 13.54 2.16 20.56
CA ALA A 12 13.43 2.12 19.11
C ALA A 12 11.96 1.97 18.70
N ARG A 13 11.58 2.62 17.59
CA ARG A 13 10.22 2.59 17.07
C ARG A 13 10.05 1.41 16.13
N LEU A 14 8.98 0.65 16.33
CA LEU A 14 8.56 -0.39 15.38
C LEU A 14 7.94 0.25 14.14
N ARG A 15 8.40 -0.16 12.96
CA ARG A 15 7.88 0.24 11.65
C ARG A 15 7.68 -0.98 10.76
N THR A 16 6.91 -0.78 9.70
CA THR A 16 6.64 -1.80 8.68
C THR A 16 7.24 -1.34 7.36
N SER A 17 7.97 -2.21 6.69
CA SER A 17 8.47 -1.97 5.34
C SER A 17 7.34 -2.14 4.32
N TRP A 18 7.24 -1.21 3.38
CA TRP A 18 6.28 -1.23 2.27
C TRP A 18 6.95 -1.35 0.90
N THR A 19 8.22 -1.76 0.88
CA THR A 19 8.96 -2.00 -0.36
C THR A 19 8.62 -3.39 -0.92
N ASP A 20 8.70 -3.56 -2.24
CA ASP A 20 8.51 -4.85 -2.92
C ASP A 20 9.47 -5.95 -2.42
N ALA A 21 10.66 -5.57 -1.95
CA ALA A 21 11.66 -6.50 -1.43
C ALA A 21 11.35 -6.99 0.00
N ASN A 22 10.56 -6.24 0.78
CA ASN A 22 10.22 -6.58 2.16
C ASN A 22 8.77 -6.14 2.50
N PRO A 23 7.74 -6.54 1.73
CA PRO A 23 6.38 -6.08 1.93
C PRO A 23 5.82 -6.57 3.27
N GLY A 24 5.42 -5.65 4.14
CA GLY A 24 4.83 -5.98 5.43
C GLY A 24 5.83 -6.44 6.50
N ARG A 25 7.13 -6.52 6.20
CA ARG A 25 8.15 -6.96 7.17
C ARG A 25 8.46 -5.87 8.18
N ARG A 26 8.41 -6.18 9.47
CA ARG A 26 8.60 -5.18 10.53
C ARG A 26 10.07 -5.07 10.95
N PHE A 27 10.48 -3.84 11.23
CA PHE A 27 11.81 -3.48 11.71
C PHE A 27 11.73 -2.40 12.79
N PHE A 28 12.76 -2.32 13.62
CA PHE A 28 12.98 -1.26 14.57
C PHE A 28 13.95 -0.24 14.01
N ASN A 29 13.68 1.05 14.19
CA ASN A 29 14.64 2.11 13.92
C ASN A 29 14.62 3.21 15.00
N CYS A 30 15.57 4.14 14.92
CA CYS A 30 15.58 5.27 15.84
C CYS A 30 14.26 6.06 15.77
N SER A 31 13.75 6.45 16.94
CA SER A 31 12.50 7.21 17.07
C SER A 31 12.64 8.65 16.59
N SER A 32 13.86 9.23 16.68
CA SER A 32 14.18 10.55 16.15
C SER A 32 14.42 10.50 14.64
N THR A 33 13.66 11.27 13.85
CA THR A 33 13.73 11.25 12.37
C THR A 33 14.69 12.28 11.77
N ALA A 34 14.92 13.41 12.43
CA ALA A 34 15.77 14.50 11.90
C ALA A 34 17.21 14.49 12.43
N SER A 35 17.42 13.94 13.64
CA SER A 35 18.70 13.88 14.35
C SER A 35 18.92 12.53 15.03
N GLY A 36 18.24 11.49 14.55
CA GLY A 36 18.40 10.13 15.06
C GLY A 36 19.66 9.46 14.52
N CYS A 37 20.13 8.45 15.24
CA CYS A 37 21.16 7.54 14.76
C CYS A 37 20.60 6.54 13.74
N ASP A 38 21.49 5.90 12.98
CA ASP A 38 21.15 4.88 11.96
C ASP A 38 20.87 3.48 12.53
N PHE A 39 20.39 3.41 13.78
CA PHE A 39 19.99 2.14 14.37
C PHE A 39 18.89 1.49 13.54
N PHE A 40 19.12 0.23 13.17
CA PHE A 40 18.17 -0.60 12.42
C PHE A 40 18.27 -2.05 12.89
N CYS A 41 17.11 -2.70 13.08
CA CYS A 41 17.06 -4.12 13.40
C CYS A 41 15.76 -4.76 12.90
N TRP A 42 15.83 -5.92 12.25
CA TRP A 42 14.64 -6.65 11.82
C TRP A 42 13.92 -7.28 13.02
N LYS A 43 12.59 -7.05 13.14
CA LYS A 43 11.75 -7.74 14.13
C LYS A 43 11.34 -9.11 13.62
N ASP A 44 10.91 -9.14 12.35
CA ASP A 44 10.44 -10.37 11.70
C ASP A 44 11.60 -11.02 10.92
N PRO A 45 11.65 -12.37 10.86
CA PRO A 45 12.63 -13.07 10.05
C PRO A 45 12.47 -12.70 8.56
N PRO A 46 13.48 -13.00 7.71
CA PRO A 46 13.35 -12.86 6.27
C PRO A 46 12.11 -13.58 5.77
N MET A 47 11.36 -12.95 4.86
CA MET A 47 10.23 -13.61 4.22
C MET A 47 10.73 -14.63 3.20
N CYS A 48 9.97 -15.69 2.98
CA CYS A 48 10.33 -16.68 1.98
C CYS A 48 10.20 -16.09 0.56
N ASN A 49 11.04 -16.54 -0.37
CA ASN A 49 11.06 -16.05 -1.76
C ASN A 49 9.69 -16.13 -2.44
N ARG A 50 8.89 -17.15 -2.12
CA ARG A 50 7.52 -17.28 -2.63
C ARG A 50 6.66 -16.08 -2.25
N VAL A 51 6.72 -15.63 -1.00
CA VAL A 51 5.95 -14.49 -0.52
C VAL A 51 6.39 -13.20 -1.22
N LEU A 52 7.70 -13.01 -1.40
CA LEU A 52 8.28 -11.85 -2.10
C LEU A 52 7.85 -11.75 -3.58
N LEU A 53 7.58 -12.89 -4.23
CA LEU A 53 7.12 -12.91 -5.62
C LEU A 53 5.59 -12.82 -5.73
N VAL A 54 4.88 -13.57 -4.90
CA VAL A 54 3.43 -13.74 -5.01
C VAL A 54 2.68 -12.50 -4.49
N ILE A 55 3.04 -11.95 -3.32
CA ILE A 55 2.29 -10.83 -2.72
C ILE A 55 2.31 -9.58 -3.62
N PRO A 56 3.47 -9.08 -4.11
CA PRO A 56 3.48 -7.93 -4.99
C PRO A 56 2.71 -8.17 -6.30
N GLY A 57 2.81 -9.38 -6.87
CA GLY A 57 2.05 -9.75 -8.06
C GLY A 57 0.53 -9.69 -7.84
N LEU A 58 0.05 -10.22 -6.71
CA LEU A 58 -1.36 -10.16 -6.33
C LEU A 58 -1.82 -8.72 -6.09
N LEU A 59 -1.04 -7.90 -5.39
CA LEU A 59 -1.36 -6.48 -5.15
C LEU A 59 -1.47 -5.69 -6.44
N ARG A 60 -0.55 -5.88 -7.40
CA ARG A 60 -0.63 -5.24 -8.72
C ARG A 60 -1.90 -5.64 -9.46
N LYS A 61 -2.26 -6.94 -9.43
CA LYS A 61 -3.48 -7.44 -10.07
C LYS A 61 -4.75 -6.87 -9.42
N LEU A 62 -4.78 -6.77 -8.09
CA LEU A 62 -5.89 -6.13 -7.37
C LEU A 62 -6.05 -4.67 -7.77
N ASN A 63 -4.96 -3.89 -7.74
CA ASN A 63 -4.99 -2.48 -8.16
C ASN A 63 -5.46 -2.31 -9.62
N GLN A 64 -5.04 -3.22 -10.51
CA GLN A 64 -5.51 -3.22 -11.90
C GLN A 64 -7.01 -3.47 -11.99
N ILE A 65 -7.51 -4.50 -11.31
CA ILE A 65 -8.95 -4.84 -11.28
C ILE A 65 -9.77 -3.66 -10.71
N GLU A 66 -9.32 -3.05 -9.61
CA GLU A 66 -9.99 -1.89 -9.01
C GLU A 66 -10.04 -0.69 -9.97
N ASN A 67 -8.94 -0.44 -10.70
CA ASN A 67 -8.89 0.62 -11.71
C ASN A 67 -9.81 0.33 -12.90
N GLU A 68 -9.83 -0.91 -13.40
CA GLU A 68 -10.74 -1.35 -14.45
C GLU A 68 -12.21 -1.20 -14.02
N LEU A 69 -12.56 -1.63 -12.81
CA LEU A 69 -13.89 -1.45 -12.23
C LEU A 69 -14.28 0.02 -12.13
N SER A 70 -13.36 0.87 -11.66
CA SER A 70 -13.58 2.33 -11.57
C SER A 70 -13.85 2.93 -12.96
N ASN A 71 -13.07 2.53 -13.96
CA ASN A 71 -13.22 3.02 -15.33
C ASN A 71 -14.54 2.54 -15.96
N MET A 72 -14.92 1.28 -15.75
CA MET A 72 -16.21 0.77 -16.24
C MET A 72 -17.39 1.49 -15.59
N LYS A 73 -17.36 1.72 -14.27
CA LYS A 73 -18.38 2.51 -13.57
C LYS A 73 -18.53 3.91 -14.14
N LYS A 74 -17.41 4.59 -14.47
CA LYS A 74 -17.43 5.91 -15.12
C LYS A 74 -18.08 5.87 -16.49
N LYS A 75 -17.72 4.88 -17.33
CA LYS A 75 -18.31 4.70 -18.67
C LYS A 75 -19.83 4.49 -18.61
N VAL A 76 -20.29 3.63 -17.72
CA VAL A 76 -21.73 3.40 -17.50
C VAL A 76 -22.45 4.68 -17.09
N LYS A 77 -21.86 5.45 -16.16
CA LYS A 77 -22.44 6.73 -15.72
C LYS A 77 -22.57 7.74 -16.87
N ILE A 78 -21.55 7.81 -17.74
CA ILE A 78 -21.59 8.67 -18.94
C ILE A 78 -22.69 8.21 -19.88
N LEU A 79 -22.77 6.91 -20.19
CA LEU A 79 -23.81 6.35 -21.07
C LEU A 79 -25.21 6.65 -20.55
N TYR A 80 -25.44 6.47 -19.25
CA TYR A 80 -26.73 6.76 -18.62
C TYR A 80 -27.10 8.25 -18.74
N PHE A 81 -26.14 9.15 -18.54
CA PHE A 81 -26.36 10.58 -18.71
C PHE A 81 -26.72 10.96 -20.16
N LEU A 82 -26.01 10.39 -21.15
CA LEU A 82 -26.33 10.59 -22.56
C LEU A 82 -27.72 10.05 -22.93
N LEU A 83 -28.09 8.88 -22.38
CA LEU A 83 -29.41 8.31 -22.58
C LEU A 83 -30.51 9.23 -22.03
N LEU A 84 -30.34 9.74 -20.80
CA LEU A 84 -31.27 10.68 -20.19
C LEU A 84 -31.42 11.96 -21.02
N ILE A 85 -30.32 12.52 -21.51
CA ILE A 85 -30.35 13.70 -22.40
C ILE A 85 -31.11 13.40 -23.68
N SER A 86 -30.85 12.25 -24.32
CA SER A 86 -31.54 11.88 -25.56
C SER A 86 -33.05 11.71 -25.35
N TRP A 87 -33.44 11.10 -24.22
CA TRP A 87 -34.85 10.94 -23.85
C TRP A 87 -35.53 12.28 -23.59
N LEU A 88 -34.86 13.21 -22.90
CA LEU A 88 -35.39 14.55 -22.68
C LEU A 88 -35.58 15.32 -23.99
N TYR A 89 -34.65 15.19 -24.94
CA TYR A 89 -34.76 15.81 -26.26
C TYR A 89 -35.92 15.25 -27.10
N ILE A 90 -36.21 13.95 -26.99
CA ILE A 90 -37.34 13.32 -27.70
C ILE A 90 -38.70 13.74 -27.09
N LEU A 91 -38.74 14.05 -25.80
CA LEU A 91 -39.95 14.40 -25.06
C LEU A 91 -40.29 15.91 -25.08
N LEU A 92 -39.36 16.76 -25.55
CA LEU A 92 -39.54 18.21 -25.75
C LEU A 92 -39.92 18.51 -27.20
#